data_AF-A0A529ML09-F1
#
_entry.id   AF-A0A529ML09-F1
#
_cell.length_a   1.000
_cell.length_b   1.000
_cell.length_c   1.000
_cell.angle_alpha   90.00
_cell.angle_beta   90.00
_cell.angle_gamma   90.00
#
_symmetry.space_group_name_H-M   'P 1'
#
loop_
_entity.id
_entity.type
_entity.pdbx_description
1 polymer ?
#
loop_
_entity_poly.entity_id
_entity_poly.type
_entity_poly.pdbx_seq_one_letter_code
_entity_poly.pdbx_strand_id
1 'polypeptide(L)'
;YEALGLDHFAKPGDTLAVAARAGKIRRNFQGYTEDQCETLIGLGPSSISRYRQGHAQNIVATGEYQKAVDSGELAITRGIEFSVEDEARGWVIERLMCNFAFSAVELVDRFGNVGQRLLC
;
A
#
# COMPACT_ATOMS: atom_id res chain seq x y z
N TYR A 1 -14.32 20.46 -7.04
CA TYR A 1 -13.60 19.21 -6.74
C TYR A 1 -12.48 19.54 -5.78
N GLU A 2 -12.20 18.67 -4.82
CA GLU A 2 -11.11 18.79 -3.85
C GLU A 2 -9.93 17.94 -4.31
N ALA A 3 -8.71 18.46 -4.17
CA ALA A 3 -7.50 17.69 -4.43
C ALA A 3 -7.22 16.78 -3.23
N LEU A 4 -7.12 15.47 -3.45
CA LEU A 4 -6.82 14.49 -2.40
C LEU A 4 -5.31 14.24 -2.29
N GLY A 5 -4.60 14.38 -3.41
CA GLY A 5 -3.16 14.21 -3.49
C GLY A 5 -2.74 13.75 -4.89
N LEU A 6 -1.50 14.03 -5.26
CA LEU A 6 -0.96 13.77 -6.61
C LEU A 6 -1.89 14.27 -7.71
N ASP A 7 -2.48 13.35 -8.47
CA ASP A 7 -3.33 13.55 -9.64
C ASP A 7 -4.83 13.31 -9.35
N HIS A 8 -5.22 13.09 -8.09
CA HIS A 8 -6.58 12.67 -7.73
C HIS A 8 -7.45 13.79 -7.16
N PHE A 9 -8.65 13.93 -7.74
CA PHE A 9 -9.64 14.93 -7.35
C PHE A 9 -11.01 14.29 -7.12
N ALA A 10 -11.71 14.68 -6.05
CA ALA A 10 -13.02 14.14 -5.71
C ALA A 10 -14.06 15.24 -5.45
N LYS A 11 -15.35 14.91 -5.49
CA LYS A 11 -16.40 15.86 -5.09
C LYS A 11 -16.39 16.03 -3.56
N PRO A 12 -16.78 17.18 -3.01
CA PRO A 12 -16.74 17.39 -1.55
C PRO A 12 -17.48 16.36 -0.69
N GLY A 13 -18.59 15.81 -1.21
CA GLY A 13 -19.38 14.76 -0.57
C GLY A 13 -19.00 13.33 -0.94
N ASP A 14 -17.95 13.15 -1.75
CA ASP A 14 -17.42 11.83 -2.07
C ASP A 14 -16.78 11.20 -0.82
N THR A 15 -16.91 9.88 -0.66
CA THR A 15 -16.42 9.18 0.53
C THR A 15 -14.91 9.30 0.67
N LEU A 16 -14.15 9.33 -0.44
CA LEU A 16 -12.71 9.58 -0.43
C LEU A 16 -12.37 10.99 0.07
N ALA A 17 -13.12 12.02 -0.33
CA ALA A 17 -12.89 13.39 0.15
C ALA A 17 -13.19 13.51 1.64
N VAL A 18 -14.25 12.84 2.12
CA VAL A 18 -14.58 12.77 3.55
C VAL A 18 -13.47 12.07 4.33
N ALA A 19 -12.99 10.92 3.84
CA ALA A 19 -11.90 10.17 4.45
C ALA A 19 -10.59 10.98 4.47
N ALA A 20 -10.32 11.77 3.42
CA ALA A 20 -9.10 12.58 3.32
C ALA A 20 -9.08 13.66 4.40
N ARG A 21 -10.20 14.39 4.56
CA ARG A 21 -10.35 15.38 5.64
C ARG A 21 -10.25 14.76 7.03
N ALA A 22 -10.63 13.50 7.18
CA ALA A 22 -10.49 12.74 8.42
C ALA A 22 -9.08 12.13 8.63
N GLY A 23 -8.15 12.29 7.68
CA GLY A 23 -6.81 11.71 7.72
C GLY A 23 -6.78 10.18 7.60
N LYS A 24 -7.85 9.59 7.05
CA LYS A 24 -8.08 8.14 6.97
C LYS A 24 -7.87 7.56 5.58
N ILE A 25 -7.54 8.35 4.57
CA ILE A 25 -7.24 7.75 3.26
C ILE A 25 -5.95 6.95 3.31
N ARG A 26 -5.93 5.90 2.51
CA ARG A 26 -4.79 5.03 2.26
C ARG A 26 -4.47 5.09 0.78
N ARG A 27 -3.31 4.58 0.41
CA ARG A 27 -2.94 4.45 -1.00
C ARG A 27 -2.37 3.07 -1.28
N ASN A 28 -2.96 2.36 -2.24
CA ASN A 28 -2.46 1.08 -2.73
C ASN A 28 -2.07 1.17 -4.23
N PHE A 29 -1.79 0.04 -4.87
CA PHE A 29 -1.41 0.01 -6.30
C PHE A 29 -2.49 0.57 -7.24
N GLN A 30 -3.76 0.53 -6.86
CA GLN A 30 -4.88 1.03 -7.65
C GLN A 30 -5.16 2.53 -7.45
N GLY A 31 -4.58 3.15 -6.40
CA GLY A 31 -4.75 4.57 -6.11
C GLY A 31 -5.16 4.84 -4.66
N TYR A 32 -5.82 5.98 -4.44
CA TYR A 32 -6.37 6.32 -3.13
C TYR A 32 -7.61 5.50 -2.82
N THR A 33 -7.72 5.08 -1.57
CA THR A 33 -8.85 4.29 -1.07
C THR A 33 -9.18 4.68 0.36
N GLU A 34 -10.44 4.50 0.75
CA GLU A 34 -10.86 4.57 2.15
C GLU A 34 -10.77 3.20 2.86
N ASP A 35 -10.48 2.14 2.11
CA ASP A 35 -10.27 0.79 2.63
C ASP A 35 -9.03 0.75 3.54
N GLN A 36 -9.21 0.16 4.73
CA GLN A 36 -8.17 0.01 5.75
C GLN A 36 -7.57 -1.40 5.78
N CYS A 37 -7.98 -2.30 4.88
CA CYS A 37 -7.45 -3.64 4.82
C CYS A 37 -5.93 -3.61 4.59
N GLU A 38 -5.19 -4.26 5.50
CA GLU A 38 -3.74 -4.39 5.40
C GLU A 38 -3.31 -5.48 4.41
N THR A 39 -4.26 -6.27 3.92
CA THR A 39 -4.04 -7.34 2.94
C THR A 39 -4.89 -7.12 1.71
N LEU A 40 -4.25 -7.16 0.55
CA LEU A 40 -4.85 -7.08 -0.77
C LEU A 40 -4.33 -8.26 -1.59
N ILE A 41 -5.24 -9.11 -2.05
CA ILE A 41 -4.91 -10.28 -2.87
C ILE A 41 -5.17 -9.91 -4.33
N GLY A 42 -4.11 -9.83 -5.12
CA GLY A 42 -4.17 -9.60 -6.55
C GLY A 42 -4.44 -10.90 -7.31
N LEU A 43 -5.56 -10.95 -8.03
CA LEU A 43 -5.90 -12.07 -8.90
C LEU A 43 -5.62 -11.73 -10.37
N GLY A 44 -5.24 -12.73 -11.17
CA GLY A 44 -4.89 -12.55 -12.57
C GLY A 44 -3.40 -12.33 -12.83
N PRO A 45 -3.00 -12.38 -14.11
CA PRO A 45 -1.61 -12.17 -14.51
C PRO A 45 -1.15 -10.76 -14.14
N SER A 46 0.13 -10.61 -13.80
CA SER A 46 0.80 -9.37 -13.40
C SER A 46 0.35 -8.72 -12.08
N SER A 47 -0.77 -9.15 -11.50
CA SER A 47 -1.33 -8.57 -10.29
C SER A 47 -0.36 -8.61 -9.12
N ILE A 48 -0.34 -7.53 -8.33
CA ILE A 48 0.50 -7.41 -7.15
C ILE A 48 -0.38 -7.51 -5.91
N SER A 49 -0.02 -8.42 -5.03
CA SER A 49 -0.61 -8.55 -3.71
C SER A 49 0.20 -7.77 -2.67
N ARG A 50 -0.48 -7.22 -1.67
CA ARG A 50 0.13 -6.69 -0.43
C ARG A 50 -0.34 -7.59 0.69
N TYR A 51 0.60 -8.23 1.38
CA TYR A 51 0.37 -8.91 2.65
C TYR A 51 0.99 -8.10 3.77
N ARG A 52 0.79 -8.44 5.05
CA ARG A 52 1.52 -7.76 6.14
C ARG A 52 3.03 -7.89 5.96
N GLN A 53 3.49 -9.10 5.65
CA GLN A 53 4.89 -9.48 5.53
C GLN A 53 5.59 -8.92 4.28
N GLY A 54 4.86 -8.40 3.29
CA GLY A 54 5.48 -7.84 2.09
C GLY A 54 4.62 -7.91 0.85
N HIS A 55 5.26 -8.01 -0.31
CA HIS A 55 4.60 -8.04 -1.62
C HIS A 55 4.87 -9.35 -2.35
N ALA A 56 3.88 -9.77 -3.14
CA ALA A 56 4.02 -10.85 -4.10
C ALA A 56 3.41 -10.43 -5.44
N GLN A 57 4.09 -10.72 -6.53
CA GLN A 57 3.61 -10.44 -7.88
C GLN A 57 3.35 -11.75 -8.62
N ASN A 58 2.17 -11.83 -9.24
CA ASN A 58 1.82 -12.95 -10.09
C ASN A 58 2.62 -12.94 -11.40
N ILE A 59 2.75 -14.10 -12.04
CA ILE A 59 3.34 -14.26 -13.36
C ILE A 59 2.71 -13.25 -14.34
N VAL A 60 3.55 -12.51 -15.07
CA VAL A 60 3.11 -11.44 -15.96
C VAL A 60 2.56 -11.99 -17.27
N ALA A 61 3.21 -13.02 -17.83
CA ALA A 61 2.78 -13.64 -19.07
C ALA A 61 1.49 -14.44 -18.85
N THR A 62 0.38 -14.00 -19.46
CA THR A 62 -0.94 -14.62 -19.29
C THR A 62 -0.95 -16.13 -19.53
N GLY A 63 -0.25 -16.59 -20.57
CA GLY A 63 -0.19 -18.03 -20.90
C GLY A 63 0.55 -18.87 -19.85
N GLU A 64 1.59 -18.31 -19.21
CA GLU A 64 2.32 -19.00 -18.14
C GLU A 64 1.55 -18.94 -16.83
N TYR A 65 0.93 -17.81 -16.52
CA TYR A 65 0.03 -17.66 -15.38
C TYR A 65 -1.10 -18.70 -15.42
N GLN A 66 -1.79 -18.82 -16.57
CA GLN A 66 -2.89 -19.77 -16.73
C GLN A 66 -2.42 -21.21 -16.54
N LYS A 67 -1.27 -21.57 -17.14
CA LYS A 67 -0.69 -22.92 -16.97
C LYS A 67 -0.40 -23.25 -15.52
N ALA A 68 0.21 -22.32 -14.77
CA ALA A 68 0.51 -22.52 -13.36
C ALA A 68 -0.76 -22.66 -12.50
N VAL A 69 -1.78 -21.85 -12.78
CA VAL A 69 -3.07 -21.95 -12.08
C VAL A 69 -3.76 -23.29 -12.38
N ASP A 70 -3.81 -23.70 -13.66
CA ASP A 70 -4.46 -24.94 -14.09
C ASP A 70 -3.74 -26.20 -13.57
N SER A 71 -2.43 -26.12 -13.32
CA SER A 71 -1.65 -27.19 -12.69
C SER A 71 -1.75 -27.21 -11.16
N GLY A 72 -2.46 -26.25 -10.54
CA GLY A 72 -2.56 -26.12 -9.09
C GLY A 72 -1.30 -25.58 -8.41
N GLU A 73 -0.39 -24.99 -9.19
CA GLU A 73 0.83 -24.36 -8.68
C GLU A 73 0.59 -22.90 -8.27
N LEU A 74 1.49 -22.36 -7.44
CA LEU A 74 1.47 -20.94 -7.11
C LEU A 74 1.95 -20.12 -8.31
N ALA A 75 1.05 -19.32 -8.87
CA ALA A 75 1.33 -18.44 -10.01
C ALA A 75 2.08 -17.14 -9.63
N ILE A 76 2.99 -17.21 -8.65
CA ILE A 76 3.81 -16.08 -8.16
C ILE A 76 5.18 -16.13 -8.84
N THR A 77 5.60 -15.03 -9.45
CA THR A 77 6.92 -14.95 -10.11
C THR A 77 8.00 -14.36 -9.20
N ARG A 78 7.64 -13.42 -8.32
CA ARG A 78 8.57 -12.78 -7.37
C ARG A 78 7.84 -12.16 -6.18
N GLY A 79 8.56 -11.97 -5.09
CA GLY A 79 8.10 -11.24 -3.93
C GLY A 79 9.23 -10.55 -3.19
N ILE A 80 8.87 -9.68 -2.26
CA ILE A 80 9.77 -9.04 -1.32
C ILE A 80 9.15 -9.13 0.06
N GLU A 81 9.90 -9.69 1.02
CA GLU A 81 9.56 -9.64 2.44
C GLU A 81 10.05 -8.30 3.00
N PHE A 82 9.25 -7.71 3.87
CA PHE A 82 9.54 -6.43 4.47
C PHE A 82 10.40 -6.59 5.72
N SER A 83 11.47 -5.82 5.79
CA SER A 83 12.11 -5.53 7.06
C SER A 83 11.29 -4.51 7.86
N VAL A 84 11.57 -4.41 9.16
CA VAL A 84 10.98 -3.34 10.01
C VAL A 84 11.32 -1.95 9.47
N GLU A 85 12.46 -1.79 8.80
CA GLU A 85 12.85 -0.52 8.18
C GLU A 85 12.02 -0.22 6.93
N ASP A 86 11.69 -1.23 6.12
CA ASP A 86 10.79 -1.08 4.98
C ASP A 86 9.38 -0.71 5.44
N GLU A 87 8.88 -1.34 6.51
CA GLU A 87 7.58 -1.00 7.08
C GLU A 87 7.53 0.43 7.61
N ALA A 88 8.57 0.86 8.34
CA ALA A 88 8.65 2.21 8.89
C ALA A 88 8.71 3.26 7.77
N ARG A 89 9.56 3.05 6.75
CA ARG A 89 9.66 3.94 5.58
C ARG A 89 8.36 3.96 4.78
N GLY A 90 7.76 2.80 4.54
CA GLY A 90 6.49 2.66 3.84
C GLY A 90 5.37 3.43 4.56
N TRP A 91 5.31 3.34 5.88
CA TRP A 91 4.35 4.10 6.68
C TRP A 91 4.56 5.61 6.55
N VAL A 92 5.80 6.11 6.66
CA VAL A 92 6.09 7.56 6.49
C VAL A 92 5.72 8.04 5.09
N ILE A 93 6.11 7.31 4.05
CA ILE A 93 5.81 7.65 2.65
C ILE A 93 4.30 7.69 2.44
N GLU A 94 3.55 6.70 2.91
CA GLU A 94 2.09 6.67 2.76
C GLU A 94 1.44 7.87 3.46
N ARG A 95 1.87 8.22 4.68
CA ARG A 95 1.37 9.38 5.41
C ARG A 95 1.66 10.69 4.69
N LEU A 96 2.86 10.86 4.14
CA LEU A 96 3.21 12.03 3.34
C LEU A 96 2.39 12.12 2.04
N MET A 97 2.17 10.99 1.35
CA MET A 97 1.37 10.97 0.12
C MET A 97 -0.12 11.29 0.38
N CYS A 98 -0.66 10.81 1.51
CA CYS A 98 -2.09 10.92 1.81
C CYS A 98 -2.46 12.21 2.56
N ASN A 99 -1.62 12.61 3.52
CA ASN A 99 -1.94 13.63 4.50
C ASN A 99 -0.97 14.83 4.46
N PHE A 100 0.05 14.79 3.58
CA PHE A 100 1.11 15.80 3.49
C PHE A 100 1.90 16.03 4.79
N ALA A 101 1.76 15.14 5.76
CA ALA A 101 2.42 15.20 7.06
C ALA A 101 2.42 13.81 7.72
N PHE A 102 3.33 13.60 8.67
CA PHE A 102 3.34 12.45 9.57
C PHE A 102 3.74 12.88 10.98
N SER A 103 3.35 12.10 11.99
CA SER A 103 3.73 12.34 13.39
C SER A 103 5.06 11.64 13.70
N ALA A 104 6.07 12.42 14.09
CA ALA A 104 7.35 11.89 14.55
C ALA A 104 7.20 11.04 15.82
N VAL A 105 6.30 11.44 16.73
CA VAL A 105 5.99 10.67 17.94
C VAL A 105 5.38 9.31 17.56
N GLU A 106 4.39 9.29 16.66
CA GLU A 106 3.76 8.04 16.23
C GLU A 106 4.74 7.11 15.50
N LEU A 107 5.67 7.66 14.71
CA LEU A 107 6.74 6.91 14.06
C LEU A 107 7.62 6.18 15.08
N VAL A 108 8.04 6.89 16.13
CA VAL A 108 8.87 6.29 17.20
C VAL A 108 8.07 5.30 18.04
N ASP A 109 6.82 5.61 18.38
CA ASP A 109 5.96 4.70 19.15
C ASP A 109 5.71 3.38 18.42
N ARG A 110 5.53 3.43 17.09
CA ARG A 110 5.29 2.24 16.26
C ARG A 110 6.54 1.42 15.98
N PHE A 111 7.67 2.08 15.68
CA PHE A 111 8.85 1.41 15.12
C PHE A 111 10.10 1.51 16.00
N GLY A 112 9.98 2.10 17.20
CA GLY A 112 11.05 2.21 18.20
C GLY A 112 12.33 2.81 17.66
N ASN A 113 13.45 2.13 17.87
CA ASN A 113 14.78 2.57 17.42
C ASN A 113 14.87 2.78 15.90
N VAL A 114 14.09 2.04 15.10
CA VAL A 114 14.04 2.25 13.65
C VAL A 114 13.39 3.60 13.36
N GLY A 115 12.26 3.90 14.00
CA GLY A 115 11.60 5.19 13.89
C GLY A 115 12.50 6.35 14.30
N GLN A 116 13.24 6.20 15.41
CA GLN A 116 14.18 7.21 15.87
C GLN A 116 15.29 7.49 14.84
N ARG A 117 15.88 6.44 14.25
CA ARG A 117 16.93 6.58 13.22
C ARG A 117 16.44 7.30 11.95
N LEU A 118 15.16 7.18 11.61
CA LEU A 118 14.58 7.85 10.43
C LEU A 118 14.35 9.36 10.63
N LEU A 119 14.40 9.85 11.87
CA LEU A 119 14.26 11.28 12.20
C LEU A 119 15.59 12.02 12.32
N CYS A 120 16.70 11.29 12.44
CA CYS A 120 18.04 11.81 12.63
C CYS A 120 18.75 12.17 11.31
#